data_AF-A0A6V7NV44-F1
#
_entry.id   AF-A0A6V7NV44-F1
#
_cell.length_a   1.000
_cell.length_b   1.000
_cell.length_c   1.000
_cell.angle_alpha   90.00
_cell.angle_beta   90.00
_cell.angle_gamma   90.00
#
_symmetry.space_group_name_H-M   'P 1'
#
loop_
_entity.id
_entity.type
_entity.pdbx_description
1 polymer ?
#
loop_
_entity_poly.entity_id
_entity_poly.type
_entity_poly.pdbx_seq_one_letter_code
_entity_poly.pdbx_strand_id
1 'polypeptide(L)'
;MTITIEEPQLEIPVEEKGENPSDPKELLLDGGFVVPDSNAFGKTFRNYDAESERKKTVEEFYRVNHINQTYDFVKKMREEKYGKLNRVEMSIWESIELLNEFVDESDPDLDEPQIEHLLQTAEAIRKDYPNEDWLHLTGLIHDLGKVLLHKSFGELPQWAVVGDTFPVGCVLTSAMCTTSTLKRTLTTTILNTTPNLEFILKDVDWTMC
;
A
#
# COMPACT_ATOMS: atom_id res chain seq x y z
N MET A 1 9.64 -42.63 32.62
CA MET A 1 8.57 -43.44 32.03
C MET A 1 7.83 -42.55 31.06
N THR A 2 8.14 -42.72 29.77
CA THR A 2 7.58 -41.92 28.68
C THR A 2 6.32 -42.64 28.21
N ILE A 3 5.17 -41.97 28.31
CA ILE A 3 3.88 -42.52 27.87
C ILE A 3 3.76 -42.18 26.38
N THR A 4 3.82 -43.20 25.53
CA THR A 4 3.51 -43.12 24.10
C THR A 4 1.99 -43.17 23.92
N ILE A 5 1.42 -42.18 23.23
CA ILE A 5 0.02 -42.17 22.81
C ILE A 5 0.01 -42.68 21.36
N GLU A 6 -0.70 -43.78 21.11
CA GLU A 6 -0.89 -44.35 19.77
C GLU A 6 -1.98 -43.58 19.01
N GLU A 7 -1.69 -43.14 17.79
CA GLU A 7 -2.69 -42.63 16.85
C GLU A 7 -3.37 -43.80 16.09
N PRO A 8 -4.69 -43.74 15.85
CA PRO A 8 -5.40 -44.82 15.18
C PRO A 8 -5.20 -44.75 13.66
N GLN A 9 -4.83 -45.88 13.05
CA GLN A 9 -4.79 -46.05 11.59
C GLN A 9 -6.20 -46.30 11.04
N LEU A 10 -6.61 -45.49 10.06
CA LEU A 10 -7.82 -45.69 9.26
C LEU A 10 -7.42 -46.29 7.91
N GLU A 11 -7.64 -47.58 7.73
CA GLU A 11 -7.54 -48.28 6.45
C GLU A 11 -8.85 -48.08 5.64
N ILE A 12 -8.74 -47.63 4.39
CA ILE A 12 -9.84 -47.62 3.43
C ILE A 12 -9.46 -48.56 2.27
N PRO A 13 -10.34 -49.49 1.82
CA PRO A 13 -9.99 -50.47 0.79
C PRO A 13 -9.94 -49.84 -0.60
N VAL A 14 -8.97 -50.26 -1.41
CA VAL A 14 -8.83 -49.89 -2.83
C VAL A 14 -9.51 -50.95 -3.70
N GLU A 15 -10.53 -50.58 -4.48
CA GLU A 15 -10.97 -51.33 -5.66
C GLU A 15 -10.49 -50.60 -6.93
N GLU A 16 -9.66 -51.28 -7.74
CA GLU A 16 -9.28 -50.85 -9.08
C GLU A 16 -10.27 -51.35 -10.13
N LYS A 17 -10.67 -50.47 -11.07
CA LYS A 17 -11.01 -50.86 -12.46
C LYS A 17 -11.11 -49.64 -13.40
N GLY A 18 -10.26 -49.64 -14.44
CA GLY A 18 -10.63 -49.23 -15.80
C GLY A 18 -10.01 -47.94 -16.39
N GLU A 19 -8.93 -48.11 -17.15
CA GLU A 19 -8.31 -47.27 -18.20
C GLU A 19 -9.34 -46.61 -19.17
N ASN A 20 -9.24 -45.41 -19.80
CA ASN A 20 -8.18 -44.51 -20.37
C ASN A 20 -8.86 -43.17 -20.81
N PRO A 21 -8.19 -42.12 -21.37
CA PRO A 21 -6.93 -41.46 -21.02
C PRO A 21 -7.04 -39.91 -21.04
N SER A 22 -6.39 -39.21 -20.11
CA SER A 22 -5.84 -37.87 -20.35
C SER A 22 -4.81 -37.57 -19.27
N ASP A 23 -3.54 -37.55 -19.64
CA ASP A 23 -2.41 -37.14 -18.79
C ASP A 23 -2.74 -35.88 -17.98
N PRO A 24 -2.34 -35.85 -16.70
CA PRO A 24 -1.51 -34.75 -16.25
C PRO A 24 -0.23 -35.33 -15.66
N LYS A 25 0.83 -35.27 -16.46
CA LYS A 25 2.21 -35.38 -15.98
C LYS A 25 2.38 -34.50 -14.75
N GLU A 26 2.94 -35.13 -13.72
CA GLU A 26 3.83 -34.55 -12.71
C GLU A 26 3.67 -33.05 -12.47
N LEU A 27 3.14 -32.70 -11.29
CA LEU A 27 3.30 -31.39 -10.68
C LEU A 27 4.79 -31.13 -10.41
N LEU A 28 5.51 -30.73 -11.45
CA LEU A 28 6.72 -29.94 -11.36
C LEU A 28 6.32 -28.60 -10.75
N LEU A 29 6.61 -28.45 -9.46
CA LEU A 29 6.55 -27.17 -8.76
C LEU A 29 7.70 -26.30 -9.27
N ASP A 30 7.44 -25.61 -10.38
CA ASP A 30 8.32 -24.56 -10.90
C ASP A 30 8.16 -23.33 -9.99
N GLY A 31 9.18 -23.07 -9.17
CA GLY A 31 9.19 -21.99 -8.19
C GLY A 31 9.43 -20.63 -8.84
N GLY A 32 8.35 -19.90 -9.15
CA GLY A 32 8.44 -18.52 -9.63
C GLY A 32 7.19 -17.70 -9.33
N PHE A 33 7.37 -16.55 -8.70
CA PHE A 33 6.37 -15.49 -8.57
C PHE A 33 5.93 -14.97 -9.96
N VAL A 34 4.63 -14.97 -10.25
CA VAL A 34 4.07 -14.32 -11.45
C VAL A 34 2.97 -13.35 -11.03
N VAL A 35 3.29 -12.05 -11.00
CA VAL A 35 2.33 -10.95 -10.76
C VAL A 35 1.62 -10.54 -12.05
N PRO A 36 0.31 -10.19 -12.00
CA PRO A 36 -0.54 -10.10 -13.18
C PRO A 36 -0.56 -8.75 -13.91
N ASP A 37 -1.20 -8.78 -15.08
CA ASP A 37 -0.77 -8.14 -16.32
C ASP A 37 -0.92 -6.62 -16.45
N SER A 38 -1.39 -5.88 -15.44
CA SER A 38 -1.02 -4.46 -15.39
C SER A 38 -1.30 -3.73 -14.07
N ASN A 39 -0.25 -3.05 -13.62
CA ASN A 39 -0.25 -1.61 -13.42
C ASN A 39 1.16 -1.06 -13.78
N ALA A 40 1.64 0.08 -13.25
CA ALA A 40 2.64 0.96 -13.89
C ALA A 40 2.12 1.56 -15.22
N PHE A 41 0.80 1.82 -15.22
CA PHE A 41 0.03 2.72 -16.11
C PHE A 41 -0.53 2.15 -17.42
N GLY A 42 -0.92 0.87 -17.43
CA GLY A 42 -1.84 0.37 -18.46
C GLY A 42 -2.83 -0.72 -18.03
N LYS A 43 -3.80 -0.44 -17.15
CA LYS A 43 -3.88 -0.84 -15.72
C LYS A 43 -5.09 -1.78 -15.48
N THR A 44 -4.99 -2.72 -14.54
CA THR A 44 -6.06 -3.60 -14.04
C THR A 44 -6.33 -3.37 -12.54
N PHE A 45 -5.43 -2.66 -11.86
CA PHE A 45 -5.52 -2.21 -10.46
C PHE A 45 -4.81 -0.85 -10.34
N ARG A 46 -5.13 -0.06 -9.31
CA ARG A 46 -4.69 1.35 -9.13
C ARG A 46 -5.07 2.26 -10.31
N ASN A 47 -6.28 2.09 -10.84
CA ASN A 47 -6.78 2.87 -11.96
C ASN A 47 -7.56 4.11 -11.46
N TYR A 48 -6.87 5.25 -11.40
CA TYR A 48 -7.44 6.52 -10.94
C TYR A 48 -8.42 7.16 -11.94
N ASP A 49 -8.40 6.74 -13.22
CA ASP A 49 -9.31 7.27 -14.24
C ASP A 49 -10.62 6.45 -14.34
N ALA A 50 -10.63 5.21 -13.84
CA ALA A 50 -11.81 4.36 -13.84
C ALA A 50 -12.96 4.99 -13.05
N GLU A 51 -14.18 4.89 -13.60
CA GLU A 51 -15.38 5.27 -12.86
C GLU A 51 -15.62 4.26 -11.73
N SER A 52 -15.50 4.72 -10.48
CA SER A 52 -15.78 3.96 -9.27
C SER A 52 -16.40 4.87 -8.20
N GLU A 53 -17.09 4.28 -7.23
CA GLU A 53 -17.67 5.03 -6.10
C GLU A 53 -16.58 5.76 -5.28
N ARG A 54 -15.35 5.24 -5.27
CA ARG A 54 -14.20 5.83 -4.56
C ARG A 54 -13.51 6.97 -5.33
N LYS A 55 -13.73 7.10 -6.64
CA LYS A 55 -12.98 8.05 -7.50
C LYS A 55 -12.95 9.48 -6.95
N LYS A 56 -14.11 10.00 -6.55
CA LYS A 56 -14.21 11.38 -6.00
C LYS A 56 -13.46 11.54 -4.69
N THR A 57 -13.51 10.53 -3.82
CA THR A 57 -12.79 10.51 -2.54
C THR A 57 -11.29 10.52 -2.79
N VAL A 58 -10.80 9.67 -3.68
CA VAL A 58 -9.37 9.57 -4.03
C VAL A 58 -8.86 10.85 -4.72
N GLU A 59 -9.64 11.44 -5.63
CA GLU A 59 -9.31 12.71 -6.27
C GLU A 59 -9.18 13.85 -5.26
N GLU A 60 -10.16 13.98 -4.35
CA GLU A 60 -10.14 15.01 -3.31
C GLU A 60 -9.01 14.77 -2.30
N PHE A 61 -8.77 13.52 -1.91
CA PHE A 61 -7.66 13.10 -1.07
C PHE A 61 -6.34 13.60 -1.64
N TYR A 62 -6.02 13.24 -2.90
CA TYR A 62 -4.75 13.60 -3.51
C TYR A 62 -4.65 15.11 -3.76
N ARG A 63 -5.77 15.79 -4.01
CA ARG A 63 -5.80 17.26 -4.15
C ARG A 63 -5.37 17.93 -2.86
N VAL A 64 -5.94 17.52 -1.73
CA VAL A 64 -5.61 18.07 -0.41
C VAL A 64 -4.18 17.68 -0.01
N ASN A 65 -3.77 16.44 -0.27
CA ASN A 65 -2.41 15.97 -0.02
C ASN A 65 -1.38 16.86 -0.75
N HIS A 66 -1.50 17.04 -2.06
CA HIS A 66 -0.52 17.80 -2.84
C HIS A 66 -0.49 19.30 -2.53
N ILE A 67 -1.60 19.87 -2.04
CA ILE A 67 -1.65 21.27 -1.60
C ILE A 67 -0.91 21.46 -0.26
N ASN A 68 -1.03 20.51 0.66
CA ASN A 68 -0.59 20.69 2.04
C ASN A 68 0.74 20.00 2.38
N GLN A 69 1.19 19.03 1.57
CA GLN A 69 2.50 18.38 1.71
C GLN A 69 3.63 19.31 1.24
N THR A 70 3.98 20.27 2.09
CA THR A 70 5.08 21.22 1.86
C THR A 70 6.36 20.77 2.56
N TYR A 71 7.52 21.30 2.13
CA TYR A 71 8.80 21.05 2.79
C TYR A 71 8.74 21.38 4.29
N ASP A 72 8.17 22.54 4.64
CA ASP A 72 8.05 22.97 6.03
C ASP A 72 7.13 22.04 6.85
N PHE A 73 6.02 21.60 6.26
CA PHE A 73 5.13 20.63 6.90
C PHE A 73 5.85 19.32 7.20
N VAL A 74 6.51 18.72 6.19
CA VAL A 74 7.24 17.45 6.34
C VAL A 74 8.38 17.58 7.35
N LYS A 75 9.16 18.66 7.28
CA LYS A 75 10.25 18.94 8.22
C LYS A 75 9.73 19.02 9.65
N LYS A 76 8.65 19.78 9.88
CA LYS A 76 8.02 19.91 11.20
C LYS A 76 7.51 18.57 11.73
N MET A 77 6.86 17.77 10.88
CA MET A 77 6.36 16.46 11.29
C MET A 77 7.50 15.54 11.71
N ARG A 78 8.59 15.50 10.94
CA ARG A 78 9.76 14.66 11.23
C ARG A 78 10.51 15.13 12.47
N GLU A 79 10.92 16.40 12.52
CA GLU A 79 11.85 16.89 13.53
C GLU A 79 11.16 17.21 14.86
N GLU A 80 9.97 17.82 14.82
CA GLU A 80 9.32 18.33 16.02
C GLU A 80 8.28 17.36 16.60
N LYS A 81 7.53 16.67 15.74
CA LYS A 81 6.31 15.96 16.15
C LYS A 81 6.49 14.46 16.37
N TYR A 82 7.24 13.77 15.51
CA TYR A 82 7.27 12.30 15.47
C TYR A 82 8.66 11.68 15.58
N GLY A 83 9.74 12.41 15.30
CA GLY A 83 11.11 11.87 15.34
C GLY A 83 11.58 11.40 16.73
N LYS A 84 10.89 11.79 17.81
CA LYS A 84 11.21 11.36 19.19
C LYS A 84 10.62 10.01 19.57
N LEU A 85 9.65 9.49 18.81
CA LEU A 85 9.00 8.19 19.05
C LEU A 85 8.52 7.97 20.50
N ASN A 86 8.01 9.02 21.15
CA ASN A 86 7.71 9.03 22.59
C ASN A 86 6.22 9.28 22.90
N ARG A 87 5.31 8.85 22.02
CA ARG A 87 3.87 9.07 22.18
C ARG A 87 3.17 7.96 22.95
N VAL A 88 3.38 6.72 22.51
CA VAL A 88 2.74 5.53 23.09
C VAL A 88 3.73 4.37 23.04
N GLU A 89 3.70 3.53 24.07
CA GLU A 89 4.39 2.24 24.10
C GLU A 89 3.33 1.15 24.00
N MET A 90 3.47 0.26 23.01
CA MET A 90 2.55 -0.85 22.76
C MET A 90 3.25 -1.93 21.95
N SER A 91 2.68 -3.13 21.96
CA SER A 91 3.09 -4.25 21.11
C SER A 91 2.69 -4.03 19.64
N ILE A 92 3.31 -4.81 18.76
CA ILE A 92 2.95 -4.84 17.33
C ILE A 92 1.48 -5.22 17.16
N TRP A 93 0.99 -6.23 17.89
CA TRP A 93 -0.38 -6.69 17.75
C TRP A 93 -1.40 -5.64 18.20
N GLU A 94 -1.16 -4.96 19.32
CA GLU A 94 -1.99 -3.82 19.75
C GLU A 94 -2.01 -2.71 18.69
N SER A 95 -0.87 -2.45 18.03
CA SER A 95 -0.80 -1.48 16.92
C SER A 95 -1.66 -1.92 15.73
N ILE A 96 -1.66 -3.22 15.39
CA ILE A 96 -2.47 -3.79 14.31
C ILE A 96 -3.96 -3.69 14.64
N GLU A 97 -4.36 -3.97 15.88
CA GLU A 97 -5.76 -3.88 16.30
C GLU A 97 -6.31 -2.45 16.19
N LEU A 98 -5.50 -1.43 16.46
CA LEU A 98 -5.89 -0.03 16.24
C LEU A 98 -6.20 0.30 14.78
N LEU A 99 -5.59 -0.42 13.83
CA LEU A 99 -5.80 -0.20 12.40
C LEU A 99 -7.14 -0.76 11.89
N ASN A 100 -7.85 -1.55 12.70
CA ASN A 100 -9.18 -2.05 12.36
C ASN A 100 -10.24 -0.91 12.24
N GLU A 101 -9.97 0.27 12.79
CA GLU A 101 -10.88 1.41 12.73
C GLU A 101 -10.73 2.26 11.45
N PHE A 102 -9.73 1.97 10.61
CA PHE A 102 -9.36 2.84 9.48
C PHE A 102 -9.48 2.13 8.13
N VAL A 103 -10.06 2.85 7.17
CA VAL A 103 -10.09 2.52 5.75
C VAL A 103 -9.28 3.59 5.00
N ASP A 104 -8.38 3.16 4.13
CA ASP A 104 -7.45 4.04 3.40
C ASP A 104 -8.17 4.80 2.27
N GLU A 105 -8.43 6.09 2.47
CA GLU A 105 -9.12 6.96 1.49
C GLU A 105 -8.31 7.20 0.20
N SER A 106 -7.01 6.91 0.19
CA SER A 106 -6.15 7.08 -0.98
C SER A 106 -6.19 5.90 -1.93
N ASP A 107 -6.62 4.74 -1.44
CA ASP A 107 -6.65 3.49 -2.20
C ASP A 107 -7.91 3.44 -3.08
N PRO A 108 -7.78 3.34 -4.42
CA PRO A 108 -8.92 3.21 -5.32
C PRO A 108 -9.49 1.79 -5.38
N ASP A 109 -8.77 0.79 -4.87
CA ASP A 109 -9.06 -0.64 -5.02
C ASP A 109 -9.63 -1.25 -3.73
N LEU A 110 -9.25 -0.76 -2.55
CA LEU A 110 -9.61 -1.36 -1.25
C LEU A 110 -10.59 -0.49 -0.44
N ASP A 111 -11.65 -1.12 0.11
CA ASP A 111 -12.61 -0.52 1.07
C ASP A 111 -12.67 -1.30 2.40
N GLU A 112 -11.67 -2.14 2.64
CA GLU A 112 -11.57 -3.02 3.80
C GLU A 112 -10.79 -2.33 4.93
N PRO A 113 -11.04 -2.71 6.20
CA PRO A 113 -10.20 -2.30 7.32
C PRO A 113 -8.73 -2.63 7.09
N GLN A 114 -7.85 -1.72 7.50
CA GLN A 114 -6.41 -1.83 7.24
C GLN A 114 -5.77 -3.11 7.83
N ILE A 115 -6.33 -3.69 8.89
CA ILE A 115 -5.87 -4.98 9.45
C ILE A 115 -5.97 -6.13 8.44
N GLU A 116 -7.01 -6.15 7.60
CA GLU A 116 -7.21 -7.21 6.61
C GLU A 116 -6.09 -7.18 5.57
N HIS A 117 -5.74 -5.99 5.07
CA HIS A 117 -4.63 -5.78 4.14
C HIS A 117 -3.29 -6.26 4.72
N LEU A 118 -3.01 -6.01 6.00
CA LEU A 118 -1.76 -6.47 6.64
C LEU A 118 -1.67 -8.00 6.66
N LEU A 119 -2.77 -8.68 7.02
CA LEU A 119 -2.84 -10.14 7.08
C LEU A 119 -2.79 -10.76 5.69
N GLN A 120 -3.55 -10.21 4.73
CA GLN A 120 -3.53 -10.64 3.32
C GLN A 120 -2.11 -10.54 2.74
N THR A 121 -1.43 -9.41 2.96
CA THR A 121 -0.05 -9.19 2.48
C THR A 121 0.90 -10.20 3.11
N ALA A 122 0.86 -10.38 4.43
CA ALA A 122 1.73 -11.32 5.14
C ALA A 122 1.51 -12.77 4.69
N GLU A 123 0.27 -13.22 4.56
CA GLU A 123 -0.06 -14.59 4.16
C GLU A 123 0.25 -14.87 2.69
N ALA A 124 0.05 -13.89 1.80
CA ALA A 124 0.46 -14.02 0.39
C ALA A 124 1.97 -14.21 0.28
N ILE A 125 2.75 -13.38 0.99
CA ILE A 125 4.22 -13.54 1.04
C ILE A 125 4.59 -14.88 1.66
N ARG A 126 3.94 -15.29 2.76
CA ARG A 126 4.22 -16.58 3.42
C ARG A 126 4.02 -17.76 2.48
N LYS A 127 3.00 -17.69 1.62
CA LYS A 127 2.71 -18.71 0.62
C LYS A 127 3.78 -18.76 -0.47
N ASP A 128 4.21 -17.61 -0.99
CA ASP A 128 5.14 -17.53 -2.11
C ASP A 128 6.61 -17.68 -1.69
N TYR A 129 6.94 -17.30 -0.44
CA TYR A 129 8.28 -17.31 0.13
C TYR A 129 8.31 -18.03 1.49
N PRO A 130 7.98 -19.33 1.56
CA PRO A 130 7.74 -20.04 2.82
C PRO A 130 8.94 -20.08 3.78
N ASN A 131 10.16 -19.90 3.28
CA ASN A 131 11.38 -19.95 4.08
C ASN A 131 11.91 -18.56 4.50
N GLU A 132 11.24 -17.47 4.11
CA GLU A 132 11.67 -16.09 4.38
C GLU A 132 10.79 -15.44 5.46
N ASP A 133 10.89 -15.93 6.70
CA ASP A 133 10.09 -15.50 7.85
C ASP A 133 10.10 -13.97 8.09
N TRP A 134 11.26 -13.33 7.93
CA TRP A 134 11.42 -11.88 8.04
C TRP A 134 10.60 -11.13 6.99
N LEU A 135 10.37 -11.72 5.81
CA LEU A 135 9.58 -11.10 4.74
C LEU A 135 8.08 -11.20 5.05
N HIS A 136 7.64 -12.28 5.69
CA HIS A 136 6.25 -12.41 6.18
C HIS A 136 5.98 -11.31 7.21
N LEU A 137 6.90 -11.14 8.16
CA LEU A 137 6.82 -10.08 9.16
C LEU A 137 6.86 -8.69 8.51
N THR A 138 7.71 -8.48 7.51
CA THR A 138 7.78 -7.21 6.77
C THR A 138 6.42 -6.88 6.14
N GLY A 139 5.77 -7.86 5.52
CA GLY A 139 4.41 -7.71 5.00
C GLY A 139 3.39 -7.36 6.08
N LEU A 140 3.50 -7.96 7.26
CA LEU A 140 2.60 -7.66 8.38
C LEU A 140 2.80 -6.25 8.95
N ILE A 141 4.02 -5.73 8.98
CA ILE A 141 4.33 -4.46 9.68
C ILE A 141 4.45 -3.24 8.76
N HIS A 142 4.42 -3.42 7.43
CA HIS A 142 4.77 -2.34 6.48
C HIS A 142 3.94 -1.06 6.65
N ASP A 143 2.65 -1.21 6.95
CA ASP A 143 1.69 -0.12 7.04
C ASP A 143 1.36 0.30 8.49
N LEU A 144 2.14 -0.16 9.48
CA LEU A 144 1.91 0.23 10.89
C LEU A 144 2.07 1.73 11.15
N GLY A 145 2.73 2.47 10.25
CA GLY A 145 2.76 3.94 10.32
C GLY A 145 1.38 4.59 10.28
N LYS A 146 0.35 3.89 9.79
CA LYS A 146 -1.04 4.36 9.75
C LYS A 146 -1.66 4.60 11.13
N VAL A 147 -1.02 4.10 12.21
CA VAL A 147 -1.44 4.42 13.58
C VAL A 147 -1.45 5.92 13.89
N LEU A 148 -0.75 6.74 13.09
CA LEU A 148 -0.79 8.21 13.17
C LEU A 148 -2.19 8.81 13.00
N LEU A 149 -3.14 8.06 12.41
CA LEU A 149 -4.56 8.43 12.32
C LEU A 149 -5.27 8.33 13.67
N HIS A 150 -4.80 7.47 14.57
CA HIS A 150 -5.43 7.27 15.86
C HIS A 150 -5.12 8.44 16.81
N LYS A 151 -6.11 8.81 17.63
CA LYS A 151 -6.03 9.93 18.60
C LYS A 151 -4.82 9.85 19.55
N SER A 152 -4.43 8.64 19.95
CA SER A 152 -3.27 8.43 20.82
C SER A 152 -1.94 8.82 20.15
N PHE A 153 -1.90 8.81 18.81
CA PHE A 153 -0.72 9.14 18.04
C PHE A 153 -0.77 10.52 17.43
N GLY A 154 -1.90 11.22 17.40
CA GLY A 154 -1.96 12.62 16.96
C GLY A 154 -3.11 12.99 16.07
N GLU A 155 -3.94 12.01 15.67
CA GLU A 155 -5.14 12.24 14.85
C GLU A 155 -4.83 13.05 13.58
N LEU A 156 -3.78 12.63 12.85
CA LEU A 156 -3.46 13.29 11.60
C LEU A 156 -4.56 13.02 10.57
N PRO A 157 -4.87 13.98 9.70
CA PRO A 157 -5.76 13.73 8.58
C PRO A 157 -5.14 12.70 7.63
N GLN A 158 -5.96 11.90 6.96
CA GLN A 158 -5.48 10.81 6.09
C GLN A 158 -4.45 11.29 5.06
N TRP A 159 -4.66 12.46 4.46
CA TRP A 159 -3.72 13.04 3.48
C TRP A 159 -2.30 13.23 4.01
N ALA A 160 -2.10 13.31 5.33
CA ALA A 160 -0.80 13.46 5.95
C ALA A 160 -0.12 12.11 6.32
N VAL A 161 -0.81 10.98 6.11
CA VAL A 161 -0.38 9.66 6.60
C VAL A 161 -0.32 8.61 5.49
N VAL A 162 -1.32 8.58 4.60
CA VAL A 162 -1.46 7.53 3.57
C VAL A 162 -1.23 8.09 2.16
N GLY A 163 -1.33 7.20 1.16
CA GLY A 163 -1.21 7.54 -0.26
C GLY A 163 0.21 7.51 -0.82
N ASP A 164 0.27 7.65 -2.13
CA ASP A 164 1.53 7.66 -2.88
C ASP A 164 2.40 8.87 -2.47
N THR A 165 3.68 8.61 -2.20
CA THR A 165 4.61 9.64 -1.71
C THR A 165 5.38 10.32 -2.84
N PHE A 166 5.72 11.60 -2.65
CA PHE A 166 6.56 12.38 -3.58
C PHE A 166 7.60 13.24 -2.84
N PRO A 167 8.77 13.53 -3.42
CA PRO A 167 9.73 14.45 -2.80
C PRO A 167 9.19 15.88 -2.76
N VAL A 168 9.33 16.51 -1.60
CA VAL A 168 8.99 17.93 -1.39
C VAL A 168 10.22 18.82 -1.56
N GLY A 169 10.02 20.07 -1.99
CA GLY A 169 11.10 21.02 -2.23
C GLY A 169 11.75 20.91 -3.62
N CYS A 170 11.20 20.09 -4.51
CA CYS A 170 11.53 20.04 -5.93
C CYS A 170 10.28 20.13 -6.82
N VAL A 171 10.48 20.28 -8.13
CA VAL A 171 9.38 20.31 -9.10
C VAL A 171 8.73 18.92 -9.19
N LEU A 172 7.39 18.89 -9.24
CA LEU A 172 6.64 17.65 -9.44
C LEU A 172 6.72 17.19 -10.90
N THR A 173 6.86 15.89 -11.10
CA THR A 173 6.85 15.28 -12.44
C THR A 173 5.47 14.71 -12.76
N SER A 174 5.17 14.52 -14.04
CA SER A 174 3.85 14.06 -14.52
C SER A 174 3.44 12.69 -13.96
N ALA A 175 4.40 11.82 -13.63
CA ALA A 175 4.15 10.51 -13.02
C ALA A 175 3.62 10.58 -11.58
N MET A 176 3.74 11.74 -10.93
CA MET A 176 3.39 11.96 -9.52
C MET A 176 1.98 12.54 -9.38
N CYS A 177 1.43 13.08 -10.47
CA CYS A 177 0.05 13.52 -10.54
C CYS A 177 -0.83 12.30 -10.84
N THR A 178 -1.37 11.69 -9.79
CA THR A 178 -2.20 10.47 -9.86
C THR A 178 -3.53 10.67 -10.62
N THR A 179 -3.96 11.92 -10.83
CA THR A 179 -5.20 12.25 -11.55
C THR A 179 -4.96 13.36 -12.58
N SER A 180 -5.68 13.29 -13.72
CA SER A 180 -5.66 14.32 -14.75
C SER A 180 -6.06 15.71 -14.22
N THR A 181 -6.92 15.74 -13.20
CA THR A 181 -7.36 16.94 -12.48
C THR A 181 -6.23 17.58 -11.67
N LEU A 182 -5.37 16.80 -11.00
CA LEU A 182 -4.22 17.31 -10.25
C LEU A 182 -3.18 18.01 -11.14
N LYS A 183 -2.93 17.47 -12.33
CA LYS A 183 -1.96 18.03 -13.30
C LYS A 183 -2.24 19.51 -13.61
N ARG A 184 -3.52 19.86 -13.75
CA ARG A 184 -3.95 21.22 -14.09
C ARG A 184 -3.90 22.19 -12.91
N THR A 185 -4.23 21.72 -11.71
CA THR A 185 -4.24 22.54 -10.49
C THR A 185 -2.83 22.85 -9.97
N LEU A 186 -1.93 21.87 -9.97
CA LEU A 186 -0.56 22.04 -9.44
C LEU A 186 0.33 22.92 -10.32
N THR A 187 0.13 22.89 -11.64
CA THR A 187 0.79 23.83 -12.56
C THR A 187 0.50 25.29 -12.17
N THR A 188 -0.72 25.58 -11.70
CA THR A 188 -1.13 26.94 -11.32
C THR A 188 -0.66 27.32 -9.90
N THR A 189 -0.62 26.38 -8.96
CA THR A 189 -0.22 26.67 -7.57
C THR A 189 1.29 26.80 -7.40
N ILE A 190 2.10 25.93 -8.03
CA ILE A 190 3.57 25.98 -7.95
C ILE A 190 4.11 27.29 -8.56
N LEU A 191 3.52 27.76 -9.67
CA LEU A 191 3.87 29.05 -10.28
C LEU A 191 3.62 30.25 -9.35
N ASN A 192 2.65 30.17 -8.44
CA ASN A 192 2.23 31.28 -7.59
C ASN A 192 2.93 31.33 -6.22
N THR A 193 3.51 30.22 -5.75
CA THR A 193 4.09 30.13 -4.39
C THR A 193 5.61 30.22 -4.34
N THR A 194 6.32 30.14 -5.47
CA THR A 194 7.79 30.16 -5.49
C THR A 194 8.34 31.17 -6.52
N PRO A 195 8.51 32.45 -6.15
CA PRO A 195 8.96 33.51 -7.06
C PRO A 195 10.40 33.32 -7.58
N ASN A 196 11.19 32.41 -7.00
CA ASN A 196 12.58 32.15 -7.40
C ASN A 196 12.77 30.92 -8.32
N LEU A 197 11.68 30.24 -8.73
CA LEU A 197 11.75 29.06 -9.62
C LEU A 197 11.40 29.37 -11.09
N GLU A 198 11.12 30.64 -11.44
CA GLU A 198 10.86 31.08 -12.83
C GLU A 198 11.96 30.65 -13.83
N PHE A 199 13.19 30.44 -13.37
CA PHE A 199 14.31 30.07 -14.23
C PHE A 199 14.33 28.57 -14.59
N ILE A 200 13.70 27.70 -13.78
CA ILE A 200 13.69 26.24 -14.01
C ILE A 200 12.45 25.82 -14.82
N LEU A 201 11.36 26.59 -14.76
CA LEU A 201 10.08 26.24 -15.37
C LEU A 201 9.94 26.65 -16.85
N LYS A 202 10.89 27.45 -17.38
CA LYS A 202 10.88 27.91 -18.78
C LYS A 202 11.28 26.86 -19.80
N ASP A 203 12.04 25.84 -19.38
CA ASP A 203 12.55 24.78 -20.26
C ASP A 203 11.74 23.47 -20.15
N VAL A 204 10.66 23.47 -19.36
CA VAL A 204 9.76 22.33 -19.25
C VAL A 204 8.71 22.43 -20.36
N ASP A 205 8.69 21.44 -21.27
CA ASP A 205 7.64 21.33 -22.26
C ASP A 205 6.33 20.87 -21.61
N TRP A 206 5.47 21.83 -21.30
CA TRP A 206 4.16 21.62 -20.69
C TRP A 206 3.13 21.03 -21.66
N THR A 207 3.46 20.84 -22.95
CA THR A 207 2.53 20.27 -23.94
C THR A 207 2.50 18.74 -23.94
N MET A 208 3.43 18.08 -23.23
CA MET A 208 3.39 16.63 -22.97
C MET A 208 2.77 16.26 -21.60
N CYS A 209 2.05 17.20 -20.95
CA CYS A 209 1.38 16.99 -19.66
C CYS A 209 -0.08 16.54 -19.79
#